data_AF-A0A3N5W2F9-F1
#
_entry.id   AF-A0A3N5W2F9-F1
#
_cell.length_a   1.000
_cell.length_b   1.000
_cell.length_c   1.000
_cell.angle_alpha   90.00
_cell.angle_beta   90.00
_cell.angle_gamma   90.00
#
_symmetry.space_group_name_H-M   'P 1'
#
loop_
_entity.id
_entity.type
_entity.pdbx_description
1 polymer ?
#
loop_
_entity_poly.entity_id
_entity_poly.type
_entity_poly.pdbx_seq_one_letter_code
_entity_poly.pdbx_strand_id
1 'polypeptide(L)' 'MNEHRDLWWKSAGAELAQVLHLDLPGPFLTKRGGAVHPIQISYESWGTLDERRENAILIVHPLTADCHASGGF' A
#
# COMPACT_ATOMS: atom_id res chain seq x y z
N MET A 1 -4.17 15.62 -15.00
CA MET A 1 -3.69 14.21 -15.01
C MET A 1 -2.84 13.98 -13.76
N ASN A 2 -3.47 14.08 -12.57
CA ASN A 2 -2.89 13.74 -11.26
C ASN A 2 -3.99 13.85 -10.17
N GLU A 3 -5.14 13.19 -10.36
CA GLU A 3 -6.39 13.53 -9.66
C GLU A 3 -6.79 12.61 -8.49
N HIS A 4 -5.97 11.62 -8.08
CA HIS A 4 -6.37 10.75 -6.96
C HIS A 4 -5.21 10.48 -5.99
N ARG A 5 -4.86 11.52 -5.20
CA ARG A 5 -4.01 11.42 -4.00
C ARG A 5 -4.86 11.42 -2.71
N ASP A 6 -6.14 11.06 -2.81
CA ASP A 6 -7.04 11.05 -1.66
C ASP A 6 -6.82 9.77 -0.86
N LEU A 7 -5.82 9.81 0.02
CA LEU A 7 -5.81 8.88 1.15
C LEU A 7 -7.11 9.09 1.92
N TRP A 8 -7.82 8.00 2.19
CA TRP A 8 -9.13 8.02 2.85
C TRP A 8 -9.09 8.56 4.30
N TRP A 9 -7.89 8.84 4.82
CA TRP A 9 -7.62 9.49 6.09
C TRP A 9 -6.33 10.34 6.01
N LYS A 10 -6.32 11.49 6.69
CA LYS A 10 -5.12 12.34 6.84
C LYS A 10 -4.25 11.82 8.00
N SER A 11 -3.28 10.95 7.74
CA SER A 11 -2.20 10.66 8.69
C SER A 11 -1.00 11.59 8.45
N ALA A 12 -0.13 11.80 9.44
CA ALA A 12 1.09 12.59 9.24
C ALA A 12 2.02 11.95 8.19
N GLY A 13 2.00 10.61 8.06
CA GLY A 13 2.71 9.87 7.01
C GLY A 13 1.96 9.78 5.68
N ALA A 14 0.77 10.35 5.55
CA ALA A 14 -0.05 10.32 4.34
C ALA A 14 0.69 10.93 3.14
N GLU A 15 1.54 11.92 3.36
CA GLU A 15 2.31 12.54 2.28
C GLU A 15 3.48 11.66 1.78
N LEU A 16 3.91 10.67 2.59
CA LEU A 16 5.01 9.76 2.29
C LEU A 16 4.56 8.45 1.61
N ALA A 17 3.29 8.08 1.81
CA ALA A 17 2.74 6.86 1.24
C ALA A 17 2.54 6.96 -0.28
N GLN A 18 2.86 5.87 -0.97
CA GLN A 18 2.51 5.64 -2.37
C GLN A 18 1.18 4.88 -2.44
N VAL A 19 0.35 5.18 -3.43
CA VAL A 19 -0.92 4.48 -3.66
C VAL A 19 -0.79 3.60 -4.91
N LEU A 20 -0.92 2.29 -4.71
CA LEU A 20 -1.01 1.31 -5.79
C LEU A 20 -2.48 0.99 -6.05
N HIS A 21 -2.94 1.22 -7.28
CA HIS A 21 -4.20 0.67 -7.76
C HIS A 21 -3.92 -0.69 -8.38
N LEU A 22 -4.53 -1.75 -7.86
CA LEU A 22 -4.37 -3.08 -8.41
C LEU A 22 -5.38 -3.30 -9.53
N ASP A 23 -4.87 -3.39 -10.76
CA ASP A 23 -5.63 -3.84 -11.91
C ASP A 23 -5.66 -5.37 -11.93
N LEU A 24 -6.68 -5.93 -11.29
CA LEU A 24 -6.90 -7.37 -11.25
C LEU A 24 -7.85 -7.79 -12.39
N PRO A 25 -7.65 -8.96 -13.01
CA PRO A 25 -8.52 -9.45 -14.09
C PRO A 25 -9.97 -9.74 -13.66
N GLY A 26 -10.28 -9.63 -12.36
CA GLY A 26 -11.61 -9.77 -11.78
C GLY A 26 -11.63 -9.38 -10.29
N PRO A 27 -12.78 -9.50 -9.61
CA PRO A 27 -12.88 -9.15 -8.19
C PRO A 27 -11.98 -10.02 -7.30
N PHE A 28 -11.39 -9.42 -6.26
CA PHE A 28 -10.64 -10.18 -5.27
C PHE A 28 -11.60 -10.91 -4.34
N LEU A 29 -11.54 -12.25 -4.35
CA LEU A 29 -12.36 -13.09 -3.50
C LEU A 29 -11.73 -13.22 -2.11
N THR A 30 -12.48 -12.81 -1.09
CA THR A 30 -12.07 -12.90 0.30
C THR A 30 -12.32 -14.30 0.85
N LYS A 31 -11.53 -14.71 1.86
CA LYS A 31 -11.60 -16.05 2.47
C LYS A 31 -12.99 -16.42 3.02
N ARG A 32 -13.83 -15.45 3.36
CA ARG A 32 -15.20 -15.65 3.87
C ARG A 32 -16.30 -15.47 2.82
N GLY A 33 -15.96 -15.45 1.52
CA GLY A 33 -16.93 -15.48 0.42
C GLY A 33 -17.39 -14.12 -0.10
N GLY A 34 -16.81 -13.01 0.38
CA GLY A 34 -17.05 -11.66 -0.18
C GLY A 34 -16.14 -11.35 -1.37
N ALA A 35 -16.46 -10.30 -2.13
CA ALA A 35 -15.65 -9.80 -3.24
C ALA A 35 -15.29 -8.32 -3.03
N VAL A 36 -14.05 -7.93 -3.37
CA VAL A 36 -13.57 -6.54 -3.30
C VAL A 36 -13.10 -6.09 -4.67
N HIS A 37 -13.64 -4.96 -5.15
CA HIS A 37 -13.22 -4.28 -6.36
C HIS A 37 -13.84 -2.86 -6.41
N PRO A 38 -13.10 -1.80 -6.79
CA PRO A 38 -11.67 -1.77 -7.11
C PRO A 38 -10.78 -1.88 -5.86
N ILE A 39 -9.48 -2.19 -6.04
CA ILE A 39 -8.51 -2.30 -4.92
C ILE A 39 -7.46 -1.22 -5.01
N GLN A 40 -7.30 -0.51 -3.90
CA GLN A 40 -6.22 0.44 -3.65
C GLN A 40 -5.44 -0.02 -2.43
N ILE A 41 -4.11 0.06 -2.50
CA ILE A 41 -3.20 -0.25 -1.40
C ILE A 41 -2.27 0.94 -1.19
N SER A 42 -2.18 1.42 0.05
CA SER A 42 -1.15 2.37 0.45
C SER A 42 0.07 1.62 0.97
N TYR A 43 1.25 1.97 0.48
CA TYR A 43 2.50 1.37 0.92
C TYR A 43 3.62 2.42 0.95
N GLU A 44 4.69 2.11 1.66
CA GLU A 44 5.95 2.85 1.62
C GLU A 44 7.09 1.86 1.36
N SER A 45 8.14 2.34 0.71
CA SER A 45 9.33 1.54 0.43
C SER A 45 10.58 2.37 0.70
N TRP A 46 11.61 1.73 1.24
CA TRP A 46 12.88 2.36 1.54
C TRP A 46 14.02 1.60 0.87
N GLY A 47 15.02 2.33 0.37
CA GLY A 47 16.13 1.77 -0.40
C GLY A 47 15.78 1.54 -1.88
N THR A 48 16.52 0.65 -2.53
CA THR A 48 16.41 0.38 -3.97
C THR A 48 16.41 -1.12 -4.22
N LEU A 49 15.48 -1.59 -5.06
CA LEU A 49 15.49 -2.97 -5.52
C LEU A 49 16.72 -3.23 -6.39
N ASP A 50 17.34 -4.39 -6.22
CA ASP A 50 18.36 -4.84 -7.17
C ASP A 50 17.73 -5.18 -8.54
N GLU A 51 18.55 -5.30 -9.58
CA GLU A 51 18.09 -5.56 -10.95
C GLU A 51 17.30 -6.88 -11.07
N ARG A 52 17.63 -7.88 -10.24
CA ARG A 52 16.98 -9.19 -10.19
C ARG A 52 15.75 -9.21 -9.27
N ARG A 53 15.54 -8.14 -8.49
CA ARG A 53 14.51 -7.93 -7.48
C ARG A 53 14.54 -8.97 -6.36
N GLU A 54 15.73 -9.38 -5.93
CA GLU A 54 15.89 -10.45 -4.93
C GLU A 54 16.04 -9.93 -3.49
N ASN A 55 16.15 -8.61 -3.32
CA ASN A 55 16.32 -7.95 -2.02
C ASN A 55 15.04 -7.35 -1.41
N ALA A 56 13.86 -7.74 -1.89
CA ALA A 56 12.59 -7.24 -1.36
C ALA A 56 12.27 -7.85 0.01
N ILE A 57 12.00 -7.00 1.01
CA ILE A 57 11.54 -7.40 2.35
C ILE A 57 10.17 -6.76 2.61
N LEU A 58 9.19 -7.58 2.99
CA LEU A 58 7.85 -7.10 3.36
C LEU A 58 7.74 -6.93 4.88
N ILE A 59 7.33 -5.74 5.30
CA ILE A 59 6.96 -5.46 6.70
C ILE A 59 5.43 -5.49 6.79
N VAL A 60 4.90 -6.33 7.67
CA VAL A 60 3.46 -6.37 7.99
C VAL A 60 3.25 -5.63 9.30
N HIS A 61 2.48 -4.54 9.24
CA HIS A 61 2.29 -3.66 10.38
C HIS A 61 1.31 -4.25 11.42
N PRO A 62 1.40 -3.82 12.69
CA PRO A 62 0.36 -4.08 13.70
C PRO A 62 -0.99 -3.46 13.32
N LEU A 63 -2.07 -3.92 13.95
CA LEU A 63 -3.44 -3.46 13.65
C LEU A 63 -3.62 -1.93 13.74
N THR A 64 -2.89 -1.27 14.64
CA THR A 64 -3.07 0.17 14.95
C THR A 64 -2.10 1.09 14.22
N ALA A 65 -1.25 0.55 13.34
CA ALA A 65 -0.27 1.31 12.57
C ALA A 65 -0.68 1.39 11.09
N ASP A 66 -0.01 2.26 10.33
CA ASP A 66 -0.12 2.36 8.88
C ASP A 66 1.17 1.89 8.18
N CYS A 67 1.33 2.19 6.89
CA CYS A 67 2.49 1.78 6.12
C CYS A 67 3.80 2.50 6.50
N HIS A 68 3.74 3.55 7.33
CA HIS A 68 4.91 4.33 7.71
C HIS A 68 5.73 3.65 8.81
N ALA A 69 6.62 2.74 8.41
CA ALA A 69 7.39 1.92 9.35
C ALA A 69 8.65 2.62 9.91
N SER A 70 9.13 3.70 9.28
CA SER A 70 10.39 4.35 9.69
C SER A 70 10.27 5.19 10.96
N GLY A 71 9.04 5.55 11.37
CA GLY A 71 8.76 6.27 12.62
C GLY A 71 9.29 7.70 12.67
N GLY A 72 9.70 8.27 11.53
CA GLY A 72 10.07 9.67 11.39
C GLY A 72 8.85 10.58 11.29
N PHE A 73 9.04 11.89 11.50
CA PHE A 73 8.04 12.92 11.25
C PHE A 73 8.58 13.92 10.22
#